data_AF-A0A8X6YZF6-F1
#
_entry.id   AF-A0A8X6YZF6-F1
#
_cell.length_a   1.000
_cell.length_b   1.000
_cell.length_c   1.000
_cell.angle_alpha   90.00
_cell.angle_beta   90.00
_cell.angle_gamma   90.00
#
_symmetry.space_group_name_H-M   'P 1'
#
loop_
_entity.id
_entity.type
_entity.pdbx_description
1 polymer ?
#
loop_
_entity_poly.entity_id
_entity_poly.type
_entity_poly.pdbx_seq_one_letter_code
_entity_poly.pdbx_strand_id
1 'polypeptide(L)'
;MAFRRFVGRRGLPHTIYIDNATTFQTVNKELITLWNTLSSKNAQQFYAENGIRWKFIVPCVIWWGGETITLIKQCLRKTLERALLDEDKISTVLVGVEAPINSRPVTGLYRAF
;
A
#
# COMPACT_ATOMS: atom_id res chain seq x y z
N MET A 1 -1.55 8.21 -8.79
CA MET A 1 -0.65 7.37 -9.64
C MET A 1 -0.02 6.18 -8.93
N ALA A 2 0.24 6.23 -7.62
CA ALA A 2 0.90 5.13 -6.89
C ALA A 2 0.19 3.77 -7.02
N PHE A 3 -1.14 3.73 -6.84
CA PHE A 3 -1.91 2.49 -6.96
C PHE A 3 -1.81 1.86 -8.35
N ARG A 4 -1.89 2.66 -9.42
CA ARG A 4 -1.72 2.18 -10.81
C ARG A 4 -0.32 1.60 -11.04
N ARG A 5 0.74 2.25 -10.52
CA ARG A 5 2.12 1.73 -10.57
C ARG A 5 2.26 0.42 -9.78
N PHE A 6 1.55 0.25 -8.66
CA PHE A 6 1.55 -1.00 -7.90
C PHE A 6 0.88 -2.14 -8.66
N VAL A 7 -0.34 -1.92 -9.17
CA VAL A 7 -1.08 -2.91 -9.98
C VAL A 7 -0.29 -3.31 -11.22
N GLY A 8 0.36 -2.36 -11.90
CA GLY A 8 1.21 -2.66 -13.05
C GLY A 8 2.43 -3.54 -12.70
N ARG A 9 2.96 -3.45 -11.48
CA ARG A 9 4.14 -4.24 -11.04
C ARG A 9 3.78 -5.59 -10.43
N ARG A 10 2.65 -5.71 -9.72
CA ARG A 10 2.30 -6.87 -8.88
C ARG A 10 1.00 -7.57 -9.30
N GLY A 11 0.29 -7.03 -10.28
CA GLY A 11 -1.05 -7.45 -10.62
C GLY A 11 -2.12 -6.81 -9.72
N LEU A 12 -3.39 -7.02 -10.07
CA LEU A 12 -4.52 -6.50 -9.31
C LEU A 12 -4.70 -7.34 -8.02
N PRO A 13 -4.62 -6.74 -6.83
CA PRO A 13 -4.86 -7.48 -5.60
C PRO A 13 -6.36 -7.77 -5.43
N HIS A 14 -6.68 -8.96 -4.92
CA HIS A 14 -8.07 -9.34 -4.60
C HIS A 14 -8.62 -8.59 -3.37
N THR A 15 -7.76 -8.23 -2.42
CA THR A 15 -8.17 -7.56 -1.17
C THR A 15 -7.10 -6.57 -0.74
N ILE A 16 -7.52 -5.36 -0.36
CA ILE A 16 -6.65 -4.29 0.13
C ILE A 16 -7.08 -3.94 1.55
N TYR A 17 -6.11 -3.92 2.46
CA TYR A 17 -6.28 -3.42 3.82
C TYR A 17 -5.80 -1.98 3.87
N ILE A 18 -6.65 -1.06 4.32
CA ILE A 18 -6.32 0.37 4.49
C ILE A 18 -6.50 0.75 5.95
N ASP A 19 -5.67 1.68 6.44
CA ASP A 19 -5.90 2.29 7.75
C ASP A 19 -7.25 3.00 7.84
N ASN A 20 -7.73 3.19 9.06
CA ASN A 20 -9.03 3.81 9.30
C ASN A 20 -8.97 5.35 9.24
N ALA A 21 -8.04 5.94 8.49
CA ALA A 21 -7.95 7.39 8.39
C ALA A 21 -9.23 7.95 7.76
N THR A 22 -9.69 9.08 8.29
CA THR A 22 -10.93 9.74 7.87
C THR A 22 -10.94 10.06 6.37
N THR A 23 -9.78 10.40 5.80
CA THR A 23 -9.61 10.61 4.35
C THR A 23 -10.02 9.39 3.54
N PHE A 24 -9.62 8.17 3.94
CA PHE A 24 -9.98 6.95 3.24
C PHE A 24 -11.44 6.55 3.46
N GLN A 25 -12.01 6.86 4.63
CA GLN A 25 -13.44 6.68 4.85
C GLN A 25 -14.28 7.58 3.92
N THR A 26 -13.89 8.84 3.75
CA THR A 26 -14.57 9.78 2.85
C THR A 26 -14.49 9.30 1.41
N VAL A 27 -13.28 8.94 0.94
CA VAL A 27 -13.09 8.39 -0.41
C VAL A 27 -13.90 7.12 -0.63
N ASN A 28 -14.01 6.24 0.37
CA ASN A 28 -14.83 5.05 0.28
C ASN A 28 -16.33 5.39 0.17
N LYS A 29 -16.82 6.38 0.91
CA LYS A 29 -18.21 6.86 0.78
C LYS A 29 -18.45 7.44 -0.61
N GLU A 30 -17.55 8.28 -1.11
CA GLU A 30 -17.65 8.85 -2.47
C GLU A 30 -17.64 7.76 -3.55
N LEU A 31 -16.76 6.76 -3.42
CA LEU A 31 -16.73 5.58 -4.29
C LEU A 31 -18.06 4.83 -4.29
N ILE A 32 -18.64 4.58 -3.12
CA ILE A 32 -19.95 3.92 -2.99
C ILE A 32 -21.05 4.79 -3.62
N THR A 33 -20.98 6.11 -3.47
CA THR A 33 -21.99 7.03 -4.02
C THR A 33 -21.91 7.04 -5.54
N LEU A 34 -20.71 7.23 -6.10
CA LEU A 34 -20.44 7.16 -7.55
C LEU A 34 -20.84 5.80 -8.13
N TRP A 35 -20.58 4.72 -7.40
CA TRP A 35 -20.96 3.37 -7.78
C TRP A 35 -22.47 3.19 -7.94
N ASN A 36 -23.25 3.72 -6.99
CA ASN A 36 -24.71 3.69 -7.03
C ASN A 36 -25.26 4.53 -8.19
N THR A 37 -24.56 5.61 -8.58
CA THR A 37 -24.93 6.47 -9.70
C THR A 37 -24.56 5.89 -11.06
N LEU A 38 -23.46 5.13 -11.17
CA LEU A 38 -22.91 4.65 -12.44
C LEU A 38 -23.43 3.28 -12.90
N SER A 39 -24.14 2.52 -12.06
CA SER A 39 -24.29 1.08 -12.27
C SER A 39 -25.56 0.65 -13.02
N SER A 40 -25.37 0.01 -14.18
CA SER A 40 -26.24 -1.04 -14.69
C SER A 40 -25.96 -2.37 -13.94
N LYS A 41 -26.96 -3.26 -13.80
CA LYS A 41 -26.84 -4.52 -13.02
C LYS A 41 -25.61 -5.37 -13.37
N ASN A 42 -25.20 -5.37 -14.64
CA ASN A 42 -24.09 -6.19 -15.13
C ASN A 42 -22.72 -5.67 -14.65
N ALA A 43 -22.55 -4.36 -14.53
CA ALA A 43 -21.31 -3.77 -14.01
C ALA A 43 -21.13 -4.10 -12.52
N GLN A 44 -22.21 -4.04 -11.73
CA GLN A 44 -22.18 -4.41 -10.31
C GLN A 44 -21.77 -5.86 -10.11
N GLN A 45 -22.30 -6.78 -10.92
CA GLN A 45 -22.00 -8.20 -10.78
C GLN A 45 -20.56 -8.54 -11.21
N PHE A 46 -20.08 -7.97 -12.32
CA PHE A 46 -18.71 -8.18 -12.79
C PHE A 46 -17.67 -7.76 -11.74
N TYR A 47 -17.87 -6.61 -11.09
CA TYR A 47 -16.95 -6.11 -10.05
C TYR A 47 -17.25 -6.69 -8.66
N ALA A 48 -18.44 -7.22 -8.37
CA ALA A 48 -18.66 -8.02 -7.15
C ALA A 48 -17.88 -9.34 -7.22
N GLU A 49 -17.79 -9.92 -8.41
CA GLU A 49 -17.07 -11.18 -8.67
C GLU A 49 -15.56 -10.96 -8.90
N ASN A 50 -15.15 -9.86 -9.56
CA ASN A 50 -13.76 -9.60 -9.98
C ASN A 50 -13.13 -8.32 -9.40
N GLY A 51 -13.86 -7.55 -8.59
CA GLY A 51 -13.41 -6.27 -8.06
C GLY A 51 -12.60 -6.40 -6.76
N ILE A 52 -11.92 -5.31 -6.44
CA ILE A 52 -11.02 -5.24 -5.28
C ILE A 52 -11.84 -5.08 -4.00
N ARG A 53 -11.65 -5.99 -3.04
CA ARG A 53 -12.28 -5.87 -1.72
C ARG A 53 -11.48 -4.95 -0.81
N TRP A 54 -12.04 -3.81 -0.46
CA TRP A 54 -11.45 -2.87 0.48
C TRP A 54 -11.85 -3.22 1.92
N LYS A 55 -10.86 -3.33 2.83
CA LYS A 55 -11.08 -3.59 4.26
C LYS A 55 -10.36 -2.53 5.08
N PHE A 56 -11.05 -1.98 6.08
CA PHE A 56 -10.45 -1.05 7.04
C PHE A 56 -9.86 -1.84 8.21
N ILE A 57 -8.59 -1.60 8.53
CA ILE A 57 -7.98 -2.16 9.74
C ILE A 57 -8.46 -1.39 10.98
N VAL A 58 -8.42 -2.07 12.12
CA VAL A 58 -8.71 -1.43 13.42
C VAL A 58 -7.74 -0.26 13.63
N PRO A 59 -8.20 0.90 14.14
CA PRO A 59 -7.32 2.04 14.42
C PRO A 59 -6.15 1.68 15.33
N CYS A 60 -4.99 2.31 15.11
CA CYS A 60 -3.81 2.24 15.97
C CYS A 60 -3.13 0.87 16.14
N VAL A 61 -3.34 -0.08 15.23
CA VAL A 61 -2.67 -1.39 15.34
C VAL A 61 -1.31 -1.37 14.63
N ILE A 62 -0.24 -1.08 15.39
CA ILE A 62 1.13 -0.87 14.91
C ILE A 62 1.69 -2.09 14.14
N TRP A 63 1.31 -3.31 14.53
CA TRP A 63 1.84 -4.54 13.93
C TRP A 63 1.32 -4.86 12.52
N TRP A 64 0.28 -4.19 12.03
CA TRP A 64 -0.24 -4.42 10.66
C TRP A 64 0.63 -3.82 9.55
N GLY A 65 1.67 -3.06 9.90
CA GLY A 65 2.58 -2.46 8.90
C GLY A 65 3.37 -1.24 9.38
N GLY A 66 3.15 -0.79 10.61
CA GLY A 66 3.86 0.36 11.19
C GLY A 66 5.37 0.13 11.30
N GLU A 67 5.80 -1.10 11.59
CA GLU A 67 7.23 -1.46 11.64
C GLU A 67 7.91 -1.30 10.28
N THR A 68 7.29 -1.82 9.21
CA THR A 68 7.80 -1.71 7.84
C THR A 68 7.92 -0.25 7.41
N ILE A 69 6.90 0.57 7.70
CA ILE A 69 6.92 2.01 7.40
C ILE A 69 8.05 2.71 8.16
N THR A 70 8.26 2.34 9.42
CA THR A 70 9.33 2.91 10.25
C THR A 70 10.71 2.57 9.68
N LEU A 71 10.92 1.33 9.27
CA LEU A 71 12.17 0.89 8.63
C LEU A 71 12.43 1.62 7.30
N ILE A 72 11.42 1.71 6.43
CA ILE A 72 11.53 2.46 5.17
C ILE A 72 11.95 3.92 5.44
N LYS A 73 11.29 4.59 6.41
CA LYS A 73 11.63 5.97 6.77
C LYS A 73 13.05 6.11 7.29
N GLN A 74 13.53 5.16 8.10
CA GLN A 74 14.90 5.15 8.61
C GLN A 74 15.91 4.95 7.49
N CYS A 75 15.69 3.98 6.59
CA CYS A 75 16.54 3.75 5.42
C CYS A 75 16.60 5.00 4.54
N LEU A 76 15.45 5.59 4.19
CA LEU A 76 15.40 6.80 3.37
C LEU A 76 16.12 7.98 4.04
N ARG A 77 15.95 8.19 5.34
CA ARG A 77 16.67 9.26 6.07
C ARG A 77 18.19 9.07 6.02
N LYS A 78 18.67 7.84 6.15
CA LYS A 78 20.11 7.52 6.07
C LYS A 78 20.65 7.63 4.65
N THR A 79 19.87 7.27 3.63
CA THR A 79 20.31 7.32 2.23
C THR A 79 20.24 8.72 1.63
N LEU A 80 19.24 9.51 2.01
CA LEU A 80 18.99 10.83 1.43
C LEU A 80 19.68 11.96 2.18
N GLU A 81 19.88 11.84 3.49
CA GLU A 81 20.42 12.88 4.36
C GLU A 81 19.86 14.29 4.06
N ARG A 82 20.65 15.19 3.44
CA ARG A 82 20.28 16.55 3.02
C ARG A 82 20.19 16.73 1.50
N ALA A 83 20.26 15.65 0.73
CA ALA A 83 20.24 15.72 -0.73
C ALA A 83 18.86 16.12 -1.26
N LEU A 84 18.82 17.15 -2.11
CA LEU A 84 17.66 17.45 -2.95
C LEU A 84 17.76 16.57 -4.19
N LEU A 85 16.76 15.70 -4.39
CA LEU A 85 16.74 14.75 -5.49
C LEU A 85 15.54 15.01 -6.41
N ASP A 86 15.78 14.82 -7.70
CA ASP A 86 14.74 14.79 -8.73
C ASP A 86 13.88 13.51 -8.61
N GLU A 87 12.70 13.50 -9.23
CA GLU A 87 11.75 12.37 -9.15
C GLU A 87 12.41 11.03 -9.53
N ASP A 88 13.19 11.00 -10.61
CA ASP A 88 13.86 9.78 -11.09
C ASP A 88 14.88 9.24 -10.09
N LYS A 89 15.61 10.15 -9.43
CA LYS A 89 16.59 9.79 -8.41
C LYS A 89 15.88 9.26 -7.16
N ILE A 90 14.78 9.88 -6.75
CA ILE A 90 13.95 9.38 -5.64
C ILE A 90 13.40 7.98 -5.97
N SER A 91 12.90 7.76 -7.19
CA SER A 91 12.40 6.46 -7.61
C SER A 91 13.49 5.39 -7.53
N THR A 92 14.70 5.72 -7.96
CA THR A 92 15.86 4.81 -7.90
C THR A 92 16.24 4.47 -6.46
N VAL A 93 16.32 5.47 -5.58
CA VAL A 93 16.59 5.27 -4.14
C VAL A 93 15.51 4.39 -3.51
N LEU A 94 14.24 4.62 -3.85
CA LEU A 94 13.11 3.85 -3.32
C LEU A 94 13.23 2.37 -3.69
N VAL A 95 13.60 2.05 -4.93
CA VAL A 95 13.84 0.67 -5.39
C VAL A 95 15.00 0.04 -4.62
N GLY A 96 16.09 0.79 -4.41
CA GLY A 96 17.24 0.33 -3.63
C GLY A 96 16.91 0.03 -2.17
N VAL A 97 15.99 0.79 -1.56
CA VAL A 97 15.48 0.53 -0.20
C VAL A 97 14.44 -0.60 -0.17
N GLU A 98 13.58 -0.71 -1.18
CA GLU A 98 12.53 -1.74 -1.28
C GLU A 98 13.13 -3.16 -1.36
N ALA A 99 14.19 -3.36 -2.14
CA ALA A 99 14.80 -4.66 -2.38
C ALA A 99 15.26 -5.40 -1.10
N PRO A 100 16.09 -4.82 -0.22
CA PRO A 100 16.53 -5.50 1.00
C PRO A 100 15.39 -5.70 2.01
N ILE A 101 14.43 -4.77 2.08
CA ILE A 101 13.28 -4.89 2.99
C ILE A 101 12.41 -6.09 2.59
N ASN A 102 12.11 -6.24 1.30
CA ASN A 102 11.30 -7.36 0.79
C ASN A 102 12.06 -8.70 0.78
N SER A 103 13.39 -8.68 0.78
CA SER A 103 14.23 -9.88 0.85
C SER A 103 14.47 -10.36 2.28
N ARG A 104 14.02 -9.60 3.28
CA ARG A 104 14.16 -9.96 4.69
C ARG A 104 13.25 -11.17 4.99
N PRO A 105 13.76 -12.21 5.68
CA PRO A 105 12.92 -13.31 6.12
C PRO A 105 11.83 -12.80 7.09
N VAL A 106 10.59 -13.24 6.85
CA VAL A 106 9.40 -12.85 7.65
C VAL A 106 9.49 -13.41 9.07
N THR A 107 10.14 -14.55 9.24
CA THR A 107 10.41 -15.17 10.54
C THR A 107 11.90 -15.06 10.83
N GLY A 108 12.26 -14.52 12.00
CA GLY A 108 13.63 -14.62 12.47
C GLY A 108 13.95 -16.10 12.67
N LEU A 109 14.93 -16.63 11.94
CA LEU A 109 15.60 -17.85 12.38
C LEU A 109 16.23 -17.47 13.72
N TYR A 110 15.61 -17.89 14.84
CA TYR A 110 16.23 -17.90 16.15
C TYR A 110 17.47 -18.79 16.05
N ARG A 111 18.60 -18.23 15.63
CA ARG A 111 19.91 -18.84 15.88
C ARG A 111 20.28 -18.47 17.30
N ALA A 112 19.88 -19.35 18.22
CA ALA A 112 20.53 -19.44 19.52
C ALA A 112 22.00 -19.82 19.26
N PHE A 113 22.90 -18.94 19.67
CA PHE A 113 24.29 -19.25 19.99
C PHE A 113 24.56 -18.67 21.37
#